data_AF-A0A2E7ZRZ4-F1
#
_entry.id   AF-A0A2E7ZRZ4-F1
#
_cell.length_a   1.000
_cell.length_b   1.000
_cell.length_c   1.000
_cell.angle_alpha   90.00
_cell.angle_beta   90.00
_cell.angle_gamma   90.00
#
_symmetry.space_group_name_H-M   'P 1'
#
loop_
_entity.id
_entity.type
_entity.pdbx_description
1 polymer ?
#
loop_
_entity_poly.entity_id
_entity_poly.type
_entity_poly.pdbx_seq_one_letter_code
_entity_poly.pdbx_strand_id
1 'polypeptide(L)' 'MDCQKCNKCGATFFPNGEGGYHLRWATGKVGRAEGLAGLVCIPYGNDECINPMRHVATGDTWAKRLAELERLEKRNGLS' A
#
# COMPACT_ATOMS: atom_id res chain seq x y z
N MET A 1 8.61 22.24 -4.71
CA MET A 1 8.74 20.84 -5.19
C MET A 1 7.43 20.18 -4.88
N ASP A 2 6.70 19.77 -5.92
CA ASP A 2 5.27 19.54 -5.80
C ASP A 2 4.99 18.06 -5.51
N CYS A 3 3.96 17.80 -4.71
CA CYS A 3 3.52 16.44 -4.45
C CYS A 3 2.77 15.87 -5.66
N GLN A 4 2.87 14.55 -5.88
CA GLN A 4 2.18 13.86 -6.97
C GLN A 4 1.10 12.95 -6.41
N LYS A 5 -0.15 13.13 -6.87
CA LYS A 5 -1.26 12.24 -6.50
C LYS A 5 -1.50 11.23 -7.62
N CYS A 6 -1.57 9.95 -7.24
CA CYS A 6 -1.90 8.88 -8.16
C CYS A 6 -3.41 8.88 -8.46
N ASN A 7 -3.80 8.91 -9.73
CA ASN A 7 -5.20 8.88 -10.14
C ASN A 7 -5.86 7.50 -9.97
N LYS A 8 -5.08 6.43 -9.73
CA LYS A 8 -5.59 5.06 -9.60
C LYS A 8 -5.77 4.62 -8.17
N CYS A 9 -4.71 4.71 -7.35
CA CYS A 9 -4.79 4.32 -5.95
C CYS A 9 -5.10 5.50 -5.01
N GLY A 10 -5.16 6.73 -5.53
CA GLY A 10 -5.47 7.94 -4.76
C GLY A 10 -4.39 8.40 -3.79
N ALA A 11 -3.28 7.67 -3.68
CA ALA A 11 -2.17 8.01 -2.78
C ALA A 11 -1.38 9.23 -3.27
N THR A 12 -0.84 10.00 -2.32
CA THR A 12 -0.02 11.18 -2.59
C THR A 12 1.43 10.93 -2.19
N PHE A 13 2.35 11.23 -3.11
CA PHE A 13 3.79 11.07 -2.98
C PHE A 13 4.42 12.45 -2.78
N PHE A 14 5.13 12.63 -1.66
CA PHE A 14 5.79 13.87 -1.27
C PHE A 14 7.31 13.71 -1.42
N PRO A 15 7.96 14.46 -2.32
CA PRO A 15 9.42 14.44 -2.46
C PRO A 15 10.13 14.77 -1.14
N ASN A 16 11.24 14.10 -0.84
CA ASN A 16 11.99 14.31 0.42
C ASN A 16 13.44 14.78 0.23
N GLY A 17 13.83 15.23 -0.97
CA GLY A 17 15.14 15.85 -1.24
C GLY A 17 16.30 14.89 -1.52
N GLU A 18 16.19 13.59 -1.19
CA GLU A 18 17.24 12.58 -1.38
C GLU A 18 16.93 11.61 -2.53
N GLY A 19 16.12 12.04 -3.51
CA GLY A 19 15.58 11.16 -4.55
C GLY A 19 14.50 10.19 -4.04
N GLY A 20 14.08 10.32 -2.78
CA GLY A 20 13.02 9.54 -2.17
C GLY A 20 11.67 10.27 -2.08
N TYR A 21 10.71 9.60 -1.44
CA TYR A 21 9.37 10.14 -1.20
C TYR A 21 8.78 9.63 0.12
N HIS A 22 7.95 10.46 0.74
CA HIS A 22 6.98 10.03 1.74
C HIS A 22 5.64 9.77 1.06
N LEU A 23 4.97 8.67 1.43
CA LEU A 23 3.66 8.32 0.90
C LEU A 23 2.58 8.61 1.93
N ARG A 24 1.48 9.23 1.48
CA ARG A 24 0.21 9.21 2.20
C ARG A 24 -0.81 8.41 1.39
N TRP A 25 -1.56 7.55 2.07
CA TRP A 25 -2.72 6.88 1.49
C TRP A 25 -3.75 7.91 1.03
N ALA A 26 -4.73 7.47 0.23
CA ALA A 26 -5.88 8.32 -0.15
C ALA A 26 -6.62 8.91 1.07
N THR A 27 -6.52 8.26 2.24
CA THR A 27 -7.08 8.70 3.52
C THR A 27 -6.24 9.76 4.24
N GLY A 28 -5.08 10.15 3.72
CA GLY A 28 -4.15 11.09 4.34
C GLY A 28 -3.21 10.49 5.40
N LYS A 29 -3.43 9.25 5.82
CA LYS A 29 -2.53 8.53 6.75
C LYS A 29 -1.20 8.22 6.07
N VAL A 30 -0.11 8.17 6.85
CA VAL A 30 1.21 7.77 6.36
C VAL A 30 1.16 6.31 5.88
N GLY A 31 1.83 6.02 4.76
CA GLY A 31 1.86 4.70 4.17
C GLY A 31 3.24 4.28 3.68
N ARG A 32 3.32 3.01 3.28
CA ARG A 32 4.49 2.41 2.64
C ARG A 32 4.14 1.96 1.23
N ALA A 33 5.06 2.17 0.29
CA ALA A 33 4.84 1.88 -1.12
C ALA A 33 4.53 0.40 -1.39
N GLU A 34 5.22 -0.50 -0.70
CA GLU A 34 5.06 -1.96 -0.85
C GLU A 34 3.74 -2.45 -0.26
N GLY A 35 3.30 -1.87 0.86
CA GLY A 35 1.99 -2.17 1.44
C GLY A 35 0.85 -1.65 0.57
N LEU A 36 0.97 -0.44 0.03
CA LEU A 36 0.00 0.09 -0.93
C LEU A 36 -0.04 -0.76 -2.20
N ALA A 37 1.11 -1.28 -2.65
CA ALA A 37 1.18 -2.15 -3.81
C ALA A 37 0.37 -3.44 -3.61
N GLY A 38 0.65 -4.19 -2.53
CA GLY A 38 -0.02 -5.46 -2.27
C GLY A 38 -1.50 -5.35 -1.88
N LEU A 39 -1.93 -4.22 -1.30
CA LEU A 39 -3.32 -4.03 -0.88
C LEU A 39 -4.19 -3.36 -1.95
N VAL A 40 -3.61 -2.52 -2.81
CA VAL A 40 -4.38 -1.69 -3.76
C VAL A 40 -3.82 -1.75 -5.18
N CYS A 41 -2.53 -1.46 -5.41
CA CYS A 41 -2.04 -1.29 -6.79
C CYS A 41 -2.07 -2.59 -7.61
N ILE A 42 -1.69 -3.73 -7.03
CA ILE A 42 -1.73 -5.03 -7.71
C ILE A 42 -3.17 -5.47 -7.98
N PRO A 43 -4.08 -5.50 -6.98
CA PRO A 43 -5.44 -6.00 -7.20
C PRO A 43 -6.35 -5.05 -8.00
N TYR A 44 -6.12 -3.73 -7.94
CA TYR A 44 -7.07 -2.72 -8.46
C TYR A 44 -6.42 -1.59 -9.27
N GLY A 45 -5.10 -1.57 -9.40
CA GLY A 45 -4.39 -0.58 -10.21
C GLY A 45 -4.37 -0.94 -11.70
N ASN A 46 -3.75 -0.07 -12.49
CA ASN A 46 -3.39 -0.30 -13.88
C ASN A 46 -2.08 0.45 -14.19
N ASP A 47 -1.72 0.54 -15.47
CA ASP A 47 -0.47 1.16 -15.94
C ASP A 47 -0.36 2.67 -15.64
N GLU A 48 -1.45 3.34 -15.30
CA GLU A 48 -1.45 4.75 -14.87
C GLU A 48 -1.00 4.90 -13.40
N CYS A 49 -0.78 3.80 -12.67
CA CYS A 49 -0.32 3.85 -11.29
C CYS A 49 1.15 4.31 -11.20
N ILE A 50 1.37 5.45 -10.55
CA ILE A 50 2.71 6.03 -10.36
C ILE A 50 3.50 5.44 -9.19
N ASN A 51 2.94 4.48 -8.45
CA ASN A 51 3.68 3.81 -7.37
C ASN A 51 4.82 3.00 -8.00
N PRO A 52 6.10 3.29 -7.71
CA PRO A 52 7.21 2.52 -8.27
C PRO A 52 7.20 1.05 -7.82
N MET A 53 6.54 0.74 -6.70
CA MET A 53 6.43 -0.62 -6.17
C MET A 53 5.16 -1.35 -6.64
N ARG A 54 4.41 -0.82 -7.62
CA ARG A 54 3.07 -1.32 -8.02
C ARG A 54 2.98 -2.81 -8.41
N HIS A 55 4.10 -3.48 -8.67
CA HIS A 55 4.16 -4.91 -9.00
C HIS A 55 4.85 -5.76 -7.91
N VAL A 56 5.15 -5.16 -6.76
CA VAL A 56 5.92 -5.79 -5.69
C VAL A 56 5.00 -6.18 -4.54
N ALA A 57 4.86 -7.49 -4.29
CA ALA A 57 4.01 -8.05 -3.23
C ALA A 57 4.76 -8.37 -1.91
N THR A 58 5.91 -7.75 -1.67
CA THR A 58 6.72 -8.01 -0.47
C THR A 58 6.14 -7.38 0.80
N GLY A 59 5.35 -6.30 0.66
CA GLY A 59 4.63 -5.64 1.77
C GLY A 59 3.38 -6.39 2.24
N ASP A 60 2.43 -5.66 2.84
CA ASP A 60 1.12 -6.20 3.19
C ASP A 60 0.33 -6.64 1.95
N THR A 61 -0.38 -7.76 2.06
CA THR A 61 -1.36 -8.23 1.07
C THR A 61 -2.63 -8.67 1.78
N TRP A 62 -3.75 -8.75 1.06
CA TRP A 62 -4.99 -9.29 1.62
C TRP A 62 -4.84 -10.73 2.11
N ALA A 63 -4.10 -11.57 1.38
CA ALA A 63 -3.81 -12.94 1.80
C ALA A 63 -3.01 -13.00 3.12
N LYS A 64 -1.99 -12.15 3.29
CA LYS A 64 -1.23 -12.06 4.56
C LYS A 64 -2.13 -11.61 5.71
N ARG A 65 -3.00 -10.63 5.48
CA ARG A 65 -3.93 -10.12 6.50
C ARG A 65 -4.98 -11.15 6.90
N LEU A 66 -5.55 -11.87 5.93
CA LEU A 66 -6.47 -12.97 6.19
C LEU A 66 -5.81 -14.07 7.02
N ALA A 67 -4.62 -14.52 6.62
CA ALA A 67 -3.88 -15.54 7.35
C ALA A 67 -3.56 -15.12 8.79
N GLU A 68 -3.31 -13.83 9.04
CA GLU A 68 -3.11 -13.33 10.41
C GLU A 68 -4.40 -13.28 11.21
N LEU A 69 -5.53 -12.88 10.60
CA LEU A 69 -6.85 -12.94 11.25
C LEU A 69 -7.19 -14.38 11.67
N GLU A 70 -7.02 -15.35 10.77
CA GLU A 70 -7.25 -16.77 11.07
C GLU A 70 -6.36 -17.29 12.22
N ARG A 71 -5.10 -16.83 12.30
CA ARG A 71 -4.21 -17.16 13.43
C ARG A 71 -4.69 -16.55 14.74
N LEU A 72 -5.19 -15.31 14.71
CA LEU A 72 -5.72 -14.64 15.90
C LEU A 72 -7.02 -15.30 16.38
N GLU A 73 -7.91 -15.68 15.46
CA GLU A 73 -9.13 -16.44 15.77
C GLU A 73 -8.80 -17.75 16.48
N LYS A 74 -7.88 -18.54 15.91
CA LYS A 74 -7.40 -19.79 16.53
C LYS A 74 -6.78 -19.57 17.90
N ARG A 75 -5.94 -18.54 18.05
CA ARG A 75 -5.29 -18.20 19.33
C ARG A 75 -6.32 -17.83 20.41
N ASN A 76 -7.41 -17.19 20.02
CA ASN A 76 -8.45 -16.71 20.92
C ASN A 76 -9.62 -17.69 21.10
N GLY A 77 -9.56 -18.88 20.48
CA GLY A 77 -10.62 -19.90 20.59
C GLY A 77 -11.95 -19.49 19.91
N LEU A 78 -11.88 -18.66 18.87
CA LEU A 78 -13.05 -18.20 18.10
C LEU A 78 -13.37 -19.11 16.89
N SER A 79 -12.56 -20.13 16.65
CA SER A 79 -12.65 -21.08 15.54
C SER A 79 -12.74 -22.52 16.02
#